data_AF-A0A5R1YPE6-F1
#
_entry.id   AF-A0A5R1YPE6-F1
#
_cell.length_a   1.000
_cell.length_b   1.000
_cell.length_c   1.000
_cell.angle_alpha   90.00
_cell.angle_beta   90.00
_cell.angle_gamma   90.00
#
_symmetry.space_group_name_H-M   'P 1'
#
loop_
_entity.id
_entity.type
_entity.pdbx_description
1 polymer ?
#
loop_
_entity_poly.entity_id
_entity_poly.type
_entity_poly.pdbx_seq_one_letter_code
_entity_poly.pdbx_strand_id
1 'polypeptide(L)'
;MAHFSRLQITLHWLTLLLTGIAYAAIELRGWAPKGSSVYLFMKDMHYDMGVLVWALMFLRLYLKHKYPDPVITPPPPHWQHVAAKLMHIALYLTFLALPLLG
;
A
#
# COMPACT_ATOMS: atom_id res chain seq x y z
N MET A 1 2.31 -4.39 26.81
CA MET A 1 2.94 -3.88 25.58
C MET A 1 1.84 -3.32 24.70
N ALA A 2 1.96 -2.09 24.21
CA ALA A 2 1.02 -1.58 23.22
C ALA A 2 1.27 -2.33 21.90
N HIS A 3 0.23 -2.82 21.26
CA HIS A 3 0.29 -3.39 19.92
C HIS A 3 -0.52 -2.51 18.98
N PHE A 4 -0.25 -2.58 17.68
CA PHE A 4 -1.14 -1.99 16.70
C PHE A 4 -2.55 -2.56 16.87
N SER A 5 -3.56 -1.71 16.66
CA SER A 5 -4.95 -2.17 16.68
C SER A 5 -5.17 -3.25 15.61
N ARG A 6 -6.12 -4.16 15.86
CA ARG A 6 -6.50 -5.19 14.86
C ARG A 6 -6.84 -4.55 13.51
N LEU A 7 -7.52 -3.41 13.53
CA LEU A 7 -7.86 -2.65 12.32
C LEU A 7 -6.60 -2.19 11.55
N GLN A 8 -5.61 -1.60 12.21
CA GLN A 8 -4.36 -1.18 11.55
C GLN A 8 -3.62 -2.38 10.91
N ILE A 9 -3.60 -3.53 11.60
CA ILE A 9 -2.99 -4.76 11.09
C ILE A 9 -3.77 -5.29 9.88
N THR A 10 -5.09 -5.38 9.96
CA THR A 10 -5.94 -5.83 8.85
C THR A 10 -5.78 -4.93 7.63
N LEU A 11 -5.81 -3.60 7.80
CA LEU A 11 -5.65 -2.66 6.70
C LEU A 11 -4.24 -2.72 6.08
N HIS A 12 -3.22 -3.01 6.89
CA HIS A 12 -1.86 -3.22 6.39
C HIS A 12 -1.80 -4.43 5.43
N TRP A 13 -2.29 -5.59 5.88
CA TRP A 13 -2.29 -6.80 5.05
C TRP A 13 -3.22 -6.70 3.84
N LEU A 14 -4.38 -6.05 3.99
CA LEU A 14 -5.27 -5.76 2.87
C LEU A 14 -4.57 -4.88 1.83
N THR A 15 -3.85 -3.85 2.24
CA THR A 15 -3.07 -3.01 1.31
C THR A 15 -2.07 -3.86 0.54
N LEU A 16 -1.33 -4.74 1.23
CA LEU A 16 -0.34 -5.61 0.58
C LEU A 16 -1.00 -6.53 -0.45
N LEU A 17 -2.11 -7.16 -0.09
CA LEU A 17 -2.87 -8.04 -0.98
C LEU A 17 -3.31 -7.31 -2.26
N LEU A 18 -3.97 -6.15 -2.10
CA LEU A 18 -4.46 -5.36 -3.24
C LEU A 18 -3.31 -4.85 -4.11
N THR A 19 -2.20 -4.43 -3.50
CA THR A 19 -0.99 -4.03 -4.23
C THR A 19 -0.43 -5.21 -5.03
N GLY A 20 -0.35 -6.40 -4.43
CA GLY A 20 0.08 -7.62 -5.12
C GLY A 20 -0.82 -7.97 -6.32
N ILE A 21 -2.14 -7.83 -6.18
CA ILE A 21 -3.09 -8.03 -7.28
C ILE A 21 -2.89 -6.97 -8.37
N ALA A 22 -2.71 -5.69 -8.02
CA ALA A 22 -2.48 -4.62 -8.99
C ALA A 22 -1.21 -4.88 -9.81
N TYR A 23 -0.10 -5.25 -9.16
CA TYR A 23 1.14 -5.60 -9.86
C TYR A 23 0.97 -6.87 -10.70
N ALA A 24 0.40 -7.93 -10.15
CA ALA A 24 0.16 -9.15 -10.91
C ALA A 24 -0.69 -8.89 -12.16
N ALA A 25 -1.73 -8.06 -12.05
CA ALA A 25 -2.60 -7.71 -13.18
C ALA A 25 -1.82 -7.02 -14.30
N ILE A 26 -0.97 -6.04 -14.00
CA ILE A 26 -0.25 -5.29 -15.04
C ILE A 26 0.93 -6.07 -15.63
N GLU A 27 1.65 -6.83 -14.81
CA GLU A 27 2.78 -7.66 -15.23
C GLU A 27 2.32 -8.86 -16.08
N LEU A 28 1.22 -9.52 -15.70
CA LEU A 28 0.67 -10.65 -16.45
C LEU A 28 -0.16 -10.22 -17.67
N ARG A 29 -0.55 -8.94 -17.78
CA ARG A 29 -1.31 -8.40 -18.91
C ARG A 29 -0.66 -8.72 -20.26
N GLY A 30 0.67 -8.70 -20.32
CA GLY A 30 1.43 -8.99 -21.53
C GLY A 30 1.29 -10.42 -22.06
N TRP A 31 0.78 -11.35 -21.25
CA TRP A 31 0.58 -12.75 -21.64
C TRP A 31 -0.73 -12.95 -22.42
N ALA A 32 -1.64 -11.97 -22.36
CA ALA A 32 -2.87 -11.97 -23.14
C ALA A 32 -2.67 -11.22 -24.47
N PRO A 33 -3.32 -11.66 -25.57
CA PRO A 33 -3.32 -10.91 -26.82
C PRO A 33 -3.84 -9.48 -26.60
N LYS A 34 -3.12 -8.48 -27.13
CA LYS A 34 -3.52 -7.07 -26.99
C LYS A 34 -4.94 -6.86 -27.51
N GLY A 35 -5.76 -6.16 -26.73
CA GLY A 35 -7.17 -5.89 -27.05
C GLY A 35 -8.15 -7.04 -26.78
N SER A 36 -7.67 -8.22 -26.36
CA SER A 36 -8.57 -9.28 -25.89
C SER A 36 -9.31 -8.89 -24.60
N SER A 37 -10.40 -9.59 -24.29
CA SER A 37 -11.16 -9.38 -23.05
C SER A 37 -10.29 -9.55 -21.80
N VAL A 38 -9.40 -10.55 -21.77
CA VAL A 38 -8.47 -10.79 -20.65
C VAL A 38 -7.46 -9.66 -20.51
N TYR A 39 -6.91 -9.17 -21.63
CA TYR A 39 -5.98 -8.03 -21.62
C TYR A 39 -6.63 -6.76 -21.03
N LEU A 40 -7.87 -6.47 -21.45
CA LEU A 40 -8.63 -5.31 -20.97
C LEU A 40 -9.03 -5.49 -19.49
N PHE A 41 -9.49 -6.67 -19.10
CA PHE A 41 -9.81 -7.00 -17.71
C PHE A 41 -8.61 -6.82 -16.78
N MET A 42 -7.42 -7.29 -17.17
CA MET A 42 -6.20 -7.10 -16.39
C MET A 42 -5.81 -5.62 -16.26
N LYS A 43 -6.00 -4.83 -17.33
CA LYS A 43 -5.82 -3.37 -17.28
C LYS A 43 -6.79 -2.75 -16.28
N ASP A 44 -8.08 -3.07 -16.37
CA ASP A 44 -9.11 -2.48 -15.50
C ASP A 44 -8.90 -2.90 -14.04
N MET A 45 -8.58 -4.18 -13.80
CA MET A 45 -8.23 -4.70 -12.48
C MET A 45 -7.05 -3.95 -11.85
N HIS A 46 -6.00 -3.64 -12.62
CA HIS A 46 -4.88 -2.83 -12.13
C HIS A 46 -5.35 -1.44 -11.65
N TYR A 47 -6.16 -0.76 -12.45
CA TYR A 47 -6.70 0.56 -12.09
C TYR A 47 -7.62 0.50 -10.87
N ASP A 48 -8.55 -0.45 -10.83
CA ASP A 48 -9.50 -0.61 -9.73
C ASP A 48 -8.77 -0.90 -8.41
N MET A 49 -7.82 -1.83 -8.41
CA MET A 49 -7.01 -2.13 -7.22
C MET A 49 -6.15 -0.93 -6.82
N GLY A 50 -5.61 -0.19 -7.79
CA GLY A 50 -4.85 1.05 -7.54
C GLY A 50 -5.68 2.11 -6.82
N VAL A 51 -6.92 2.34 -7.27
CA VAL A 51 -7.86 3.30 -6.62
C VAL A 51 -8.25 2.83 -5.22
N LEU A 52 -8.47 1.52 -5.02
CA LEU A 52 -8.74 0.98 -3.68
C LEU A 52 -7.55 1.17 -2.73
N VAL A 53 -6.33 0.89 -3.18
CA VAL A 53 -5.11 1.13 -2.39
C VAL A 53 -4.98 2.62 -2.06
N TRP A 54 -5.24 3.51 -3.04
CA TRP A 54 -5.23 4.95 -2.85
C TRP A 54 -6.20 5.42 -1.76
N ALA A 55 -7.45 4.95 -1.81
CA ALA A 55 -8.45 5.22 -0.77
C ALA A 55 -8.03 4.69 0.61
N LEU A 56 -7.45 3.49 0.66
CA LEU A 56 -6.94 2.90 1.90
C LEU A 56 -5.77 3.70 2.49
N MET A 57 -4.95 4.37 1.67
CA MET A 57 -3.85 5.20 2.18
C MET A 57 -4.36 6.36 3.04
N PHE A 58 -5.45 7.02 2.65
CA PHE A 58 -6.06 8.07 3.47
C PHE A 58 -6.58 7.53 4.79
N LEU A 59 -7.27 6.38 4.78
CA LEU A 59 -7.74 5.73 6.00
C LEU A 59 -6.56 5.35 6.91
N ARG A 60 -5.49 4.78 6.35
CA ARG A 60 -4.30 4.40 7.11
C ARG A 60 -3.56 5.61 7.69
N LEU A 61 -3.47 6.72 6.95
CA LEU A 61 -2.94 7.98 7.47
C LEU A 61 -3.79 8.51 8.62
N TYR A 62 -5.11 8.54 8.48
CA TYR A 62 -6.01 8.95 9.55
C TYR A 62 -5.79 8.13 10.82
N LEU A 63 -5.77 6.79 10.71
CA LEU A 63 -5.52 5.91 11.86
C LEU A 63 -4.12 6.08 12.45
N LYS A 64 -3.10 6.34 11.61
CA LYS A 64 -1.74 6.61 12.09
C LYS A 64 -1.66 7.89 12.92
N HIS A 65 -2.40 8.93 12.56
CA HIS A 65 -2.44 10.17 13.35
C HIS A 65 -3.31 10.02 14.61
N LYS A 66 -4.34 9.18 14.55
CA LYS A 66 -5.25 8.93 15.68
C LYS A 66 -4.64 8.06 16.79
N TYR A 67 -3.82 7.08 16.44
CA TYR A 67 -3.26 6.12 17.38
C TYR A 67 -1.73 6.24 17.44
N PRO A 68 -1.12 6.36 18.64
CA PRO A 68 0.34 6.40 18.77
C PRO A 68 0.97 5.08 18.31
N ASP A 69 2.15 5.17 17.69
CA ASP A 69 2.92 4.00 17.30
C ASP A 69 3.40 3.24 18.57
N PRO A 70 3.27 1.90 18.64
CA PRO A 70 3.85 1.09 19.69
C PRO A 70 5.34 1.34 19.92
N VAL A 71 5.77 1.40 21.19
CA VAL A 71 7.18 1.52 21.56
C VAL A 71 7.93 0.23 21.22
N ILE A 72 9.08 0.36 20.56
CA ILE A 72 9.98 -0.75 20.26
C ILE A 72 10.96 -0.92 21.43
N THR A 73 11.06 -2.14 21.98
CA THR A 73 11.94 -2.46 23.11
C THR A 73 12.82 -3.68 22.78
N PRO A 74 14.17 -3.57 22.87
CA PRO A 74 14.93 -2.37 23.23
C PRO A 74 14.84 -1.26 22.16
N PRO A 75 15.07 0.01 22.53
CA PRO A 75 15.01 1.11 21.57
C PRO A 75 16.10 0.94 20.50
N PRO A 76 15.74 0.99 19.20
CA PRO A 76 16.74 0.89 18.14
C PRO A 76 17.60 2.16 18.07
N PRO A 77 18.79 2.09 17.44
CA PRO A 77 19.62 3.26 17.19
C PRO A 77 18.88 4.36 16.43
N HIS A 78 19.22 5.62 16.69
CA HIS A 78 18.53 6.77 16.10
C HIS A 78 18.46 6.74 14.55
N TRP A 79 19.51 6.26 13.88
CA TRP A 79 19.54 6.17 12.42
C TRP A 79 18.48 5.20 11.87
N GLN A 80 18.14 4.13 12.60
CA GLN A 80 17.08 3.20 12.20
C GLN A 80 15.70 3.85 12.30
N HIS A 81 15.47 4.68 13.33
CA HIS A 81 14.24 5.45 13.45
C HIS A 81 14.08 6.44 12.29
N VAL A 82 15.15 7.15 11.93
CA VAL A 82 15.13 8.10 10.80
C VAL A 82 14.88 7.35 9.49
N ALA A 83 15.60 6.25 9.24
CA ALA A 83 15.42 5.43 8.05
C ALA A 83 14.00 4.88 7.93
N ALA A 84 13.41 4.38 9.03
CA ALA A 84 12.03 3.88 9.04
C ALA A 84 11.01 4.99 8.78
N LYS A 85 11.27 6.22 9.25
CA LYS A 85 10.40 7.37 8.98
C LYS A 85 10.46 7.79 7.51
N LEU A 86 11.66 7.89 6.92
CA LEU A 86 11.85 8.17 5.49
C LEU A 86 11.21 7.08 4.64
N MET A 87 11.52 5.82 5.00
CA MET A 87 10.71 4.62 4.88
C MET A 87 9.23 4.83 4.50
N HIS A 88 8.48 5.11 5.56
CA HIS A 88 7.05 5.34 5.54
C HIS A 88 6.64 6.54 4.68
N ILE A 89 7.38 7.65 4.73
CA ILE A 89 7.07 8.84 3.93
C ILE A 89 7.13 8.50 2.44
N ALA A 90 8.21 7.85 2.00
CA ALA A 90 8.36 7.43 0.61
C ALA A 90 7.23 6.50 0.17
N LEU A 91 6.89 5.49 0.98
CA LEU A 91 5.78 4.59 0.67
C LEU A 91 4.45 5.33 0.53
N TYR A 92 4.11 6.23 1.46
CA TYR A 92 2.86 7.00 1.37
C TYR A 92 2.85 7.92 0.14
N LEU A 93 3.96 8.60 -0.15
CA LEU A 93 4.06 9.43 -1.36
C LEU A 93 3.86 8.59 -2.62
N THR A 94 4.53 7.43 -2.72
CA THR A 94 4.40 6.53 -3.86
C THR A 94 2.95 6.07 -4.06
N PHE A 95 2.30 5.54 -3.01
CA PHE A 95 0.93 5.03 -3.14
C PHE A 95 -0.12 6.13 -3.34
N LEU A 96 0.15 7.37 -2.94
CA LEU A 96 -0.74 8.51 -3.18
C LEU A 96 -0.51 9.16 -4.55
N ALA A 97 0.72 9.17 -5.04
CA ALA A 97 1.08 9.81 -6.30
C ALA A 97 0.87 8.91 -7.52
N LEU A 98 1.27 7.63 -7.47
CA LEU A 98 1.20 6.74 -8.64
C LEU A 98 -0.21 6.67 -9.26
N PRO A 99 -1.30 6.50 -8.49
CA PRO A 99 -2.65 6.44 -9.08
C PRO A 99 -3.09 7.74 -9.78
N LEU A 100 -2.47 8.89 -9.46
CA LEU A 100 -2.75 10.17 -10.11
C LEU A 100 -1.95 10.37 -11.39
N LEU A 101 -0.84 9.65 -11.55
CA LEU A 101 0.03 9.73 -12.73
C LEU A 101 -0.40 8.79 -13.86
N GLY A 102 -1.28 7.83 -13.56
CA GLY A 102 -1.74 6.80 -14.50
C GLY A 102 -0.76 5.65 -14.64
#